data_AF-A0A8B6M268-F1
#
_entry.id   AF-A0A8B6M268-F1
#
_cell.length_a   1.000
_cell.length_b   1.000
_cell.length_c   1.000
_cell.angle_alpha   90.00
_cell.angle_beta   90.00
_cell.angle_gamma   90.00
#
_symmetry.space_group_name_H-M   'P 1'
#
loop_
_entity.id
_entity.type
_entity.pdbx_description
1 polymer ?
#
loop_
_entity_poly.entity_id
_entity_poly.type
_entity_poly.pdbx_seq_one_letter_code
_entity_poly.pdbx_strand_id
1 'polypeptide(L)'
;MRLIHTIAVSALTIAASITIASAQTGPVATACKDDIAKLCAGKAHDGEVRICLETNYDRVSAACKTALDTTGGGHGKGLGMGR
;
A
#
# COMPACT_ATOMS: atom_id res chain seq x y z
N MET A 1 -25.58 -5.38 53.00
CA MET A 1 -25.63 -3.92 52.79
C MET A 1 -24.18 -3.44 52.68
N ARG A 2 -23.47 -3.39 51.54
CA ARG A 2 -23.81 -2.92 50.20
C ARG A 2 -23.02 -3.74 49.15
N LEU A 3 -23.71 -4.70 48.52
CA LEU A 3 -23.29 -5.41 47.30
C LEU A 3 -23.96 -4.76 46.06
N ILE A 4 -24.08 -3.43 46.03
CA ILE A 4 -24.95 -2.72 45.06
C ILE A 4 -24.43 -1.33 44.65
N HIS A 5 -23.16 -1.19 44.26
CA HIS A 5 -22.67 0.01 43.54
C HIS A 5 -21.65 -0.38 42.47
N THR A 6 -22.07 -1.29 41.58
CA THR A 6 -21.71 -1.20 40.18
C THR A 6 -22.20 0.16 39.64
N ILE A 7 -21.54 0.71 38.62
CA ILE A 7 -21.87 1.98 37.92
C ILE A 7 -21.28 3.25 38.60
N ALA A 8 -19.96 3.38 38.58
CA ALA A 8 -19.33 4.71 38.53
C ALA A 8 -18.48 4.77 37.26
N VAL A 9 -19.18 4.97 36.13
CA VAL A 9 -18.62 5.31 34.82
C VAL A 9 -17.85 6.61 34.98
N SER A 10 -16.60 6.52 35.39
CA SER A 10 -15.68 7.66 35.53
C SER A 10 -14.93 7.77 34.21
N ALA A 11 -15.39 8.75 33.43
CA ALA A 11 -14.93 9.19 32.13
C ALA A 11 -13.43 8.94 31.86
N LEU A 12 -13.13 7.87 31.12
CA LEU A 12 -11.86 7.74 30.43
C LEU A 12 -11.93 8.67 29.21
N THR A 13 -11.45 9.90 29.35
CA THR A 13 -11.33 10.85 28.24
C THR A 13 -10.27 10.37 27.26
N ILE A 14 -10.64 9.50 26.31
CA ILE A 14 -9.80 9.18 25.16
C ILE A 14 -10.03 10.27 24.10
N ALA A 15 -9.62 11.51 24.40
CA ALA A 15 -9.59 12.58 23.42
C ALA A 15 -8.26 12.50 22.64
N ALA A 16 -8.17 11.53 21.74
CA ALA A 16 -7.13 11.50 20.72
C ALA A 16 -7.77 11.09 19.39
N SER A 17 -8.47 12.05 18.77
CA SER A 17 -8.85 11.96 17.36
C SER A 17 -7.59 12.16 16.51
N ILE A 18 -6.73 11.15 16.49
CA ILE A 18 -5.57 11.07 15.60
C ILE A 18 -6.11 10.85 14.19
N THR A 19 -6.28 11.93 13.43
CA THR A 19 -6.45 11.85 11.97
C THR A 19 -5.13 11.38 11.37
N ILE A 20 -4.91 10.07 11.35
CA ILE A 20 -3.79 9.47 10.64
C ILE A 20 -4.16 9.48 9.15
N ALA A 21 -3.80 10.55 8.44
CA ALA A 21 -3.75 10.55 6.99
C ALA A 21 -2.57 9.68 6.54
N SER A 22 -2.72 8.37 6.65
CA SER A 22 -1.72 7.43 6.18
C SER A 22 -1.78 7.39 4.65
N ALA A 23 -0.82 8.04 3.99
CA ALA A 23 -0.53 7.77 2.59
C ALA A 23 -0.03 6.33 2.50
N GLN A 24 -0.96 5.39 2.34
CA GLN A 24 -0.64 3.97 2.25
C GLN A 24 0.13 3.74 0.94
N THR A 25 1.46 3.68 1.04
CA THR A 25 2.31 3.40 -0.10
C THR A 25 2.14 1.93 -0.45
N GLY A 26 1.57 1.65 -1.63
CA GLY A 26 1.29 0.28 -2.06
C GLY A 26 2.57 -0.57 -2.21
N PRO A 27 2.43 -1.91 -2.24
CA PRO A 27 3.56 -2.84 -2.40
C PRO A 27 4.41 -2.55 -3.65
N VAL A 28 3.79 -2.16 -4.77
CA VAL A 28 4.51 -1.75 -6.00
C VAL A 28 5.36 -0.51 -5.75
N ALA A 29 4.75 0.56 -5.20
CA ALA A 29 5.46 1.81 -4.97
C ALA A 29 6.64 1.64 -3.99
N THR A 30 6.52 0.69 -3.05
CA THR A 30 7.59 0.34 -2.12
C THR A 30 8.71 -0.45 -2.80
N ALA A 31 8.38 -1.56 -3.47
CA ALA A 31 9.36 -2.45 -4.08
C ALA A 31 10.05 -1.84 -5.30
N CYS A 32 9.36 -0.97 -6.04
CA CYS A 32 9.85 -0.35 -7.26
C CYS A 32 10.44 1.04 -7.05
N LYS A 33 10.62 1.51 -5.81
CA LYS A 33 10.99 2.92 -5.51
C LYS A 33 12.19 3.42 -6.33
N ASP A 34 13.28 2.66 -6.36
CA ASP A 34 14.49 3.04 -7.09
C ASP A 34 14.29 2.97 -8.60
N ASP A 35 13.52 2.00 -9.08
CA ASP A 35 13.18 1.85 -10.49
C ASP A 35 12.28 2.99 -10.97
N ILE A 36 11.33 3.44 -10.13
CA ILE A 36 10.47 4.61 -10.39
C ILE A 36 11.34 5.85 -10.56
N ALA A 37 12.28 6.07 -9.64
CA ALA A 37 13.18 7.23 -9.70
C ALA A 37 14.09 7.22 -10.95
N LYS A 38 14.53 6.04 -11.40
CA LYS A 38 15.45 5.89 -12.54
C LYS A 38 14.75 5.88 -13.90
N LEU A 39 13.59 5.25 -14.00
CA LEU A 39 12.93 4.92 -15.27
C LEU A 39 11.64 5.72 -15.49
N CYS A 40 10.97 6.14 -14.42
CA CYS A 40 9.63 6.69 -14.45
C CYS A 40 9.51 8.07 -13.78
N ALA A 41 10.62 8.80 -13.67
CA ALA A 41 10.63 10.14 -13.11
C ALA A 41 9.64 11.06 -13.84
N GLY A 42 8.89 11.86 -13.09
CA GLY A 42 7.90 12.80 -13.62
C GLY A 42 6.57 12.18 -14.10
N LYS A 43 6.35 10.87 -13.89
CA LYS A 43 5.04 10.25 -14.09
C LYS A 43 4.10 10.57 -12.93
N ALA A 44 2.82 10.79 -13.23
CA ALA A 44 1.84 11.05 -12.20
C ALA A 44 1.47 9.76 -11.43
N HIS A 45 1.14 9.91 -10.15
CA HIS A 45 0.89 8.78 -9.23
C HIS A 45 -0.52 8.18 -9.35
N ASP A 46 -1.32 8.63 -10.32
CA ASP A 46 -2.69 8.17 -10.66
C ASP A 46 -2.72 6.93 -11.58
N GLY A 47 -1.61 6.20 -11.68
CA GLY A 47 -1.49 4.95 -12.44
C GLY A 47 -0.45 4.99 -13.56
N GLU A 48 0.00 6.18 -13.97
CA GLU A 48 1.05 6.31 -15.00
C GLU A 48 2.37 5.68 -14.58
N VAL A 49 2.70 5.75 -13.28
CA VAL A 49 3.88 5.07 -12.72
C VAL A 49 3.79 3.55 -12.94
N ARG A 50 2.61 2.94 -12.74
CA ARG A 50 2.42 1.48 -12.94
C ARG A 50 2.65 1.11 -14.40
N ILE A 51 2.04 1.85 -15.32
CA ILE A 51 2.17 1.63 -16.77
C ILE A 51 3.63 1.76 -17.21
N CYS A 52 4.34 2.78 -16.69
CA CYS A 52 5.76 2.97 -16.99
C CYS A 52 6.63 1.80 -16.50
N LEU A 53 6.37 1.30 -15.29
CA LEU A 53 7.08 0.14 -14.75
C LEU A 53 6.81 -1.12 -15.57
N GLU A 54 5.58 -1.34 -16.00
CA GLU A 54 5.20 -2.49 -16.86
C GLU A 54 5.82 -2.41 -18.25
N THR A 55 5.89 -1.21 -18.84
CA THR A 55 6.56 -0.98 -20.13
C THR A 55 8.06 -1.24 -20.04
N ASN A 56 8.66 -0.98 -18.86
CA ASN A 56 10.06 -1.24 -18.59
C ASN A 56 10.29 -2.54 -17.81
N TYR A 57 9.34 -3.49 -17.84
CA TYR A 57 9.38 -4.67 -16.97
C TYR A 57 10.73 -5.37 -17.00
N ASP A 58 11.33 -5.60 -18.17
CA ASP A 58 12.62 -6.28 -18.28
C ASP A 58 13.80 -5.54 -17.64
N ARG A 59 13.68 -4.21 -17.50
CA ARG A 59 14.72 -3.29 -17.01
C ARG A 59 14.59 -2.96 -15.52
N VAL A 60 13.45 -3.24 -14.89
CA VAL A 60 13.27 -3.03 -13.45
C VAL A 60 14.00 -4.10 -12.65
N SER A 61 14.22 -3.82 -11.36
CA SER A 61 14.79 -4.79 -10.42
C SER A 61 13.94 -6.05 -10.28
N ALA A 62 14.56 -7.15 -9.85
CA ALA A 62 13.85 -8.41 -9.61
C ALA A 62 12.74 -8.26 -8.55
N ALA A 63 13.00 -7.48 -7.50
CA ALA A 63 12.00 -7.19 -6.47
C ALA A 63 10.79 -6.44 -7.04
N CYS A 64 11.02 -5.47 -7.92
CA CYS A 64 9.95 -4.77 -8.60
C CYS A 64 9.15 -5.71 -9.51
N LYS A 65 9.80 -6.57 -10.31
CA LYS A 65 9.12 -7.59 -11.13
C LYS A 65 8.16 -8.44 -10.30
N THR A 66 8.64 -9.01 -9.19
CA THR A 66 7.81 -9.80 -8.28
C THR A 66 6.63 -9.00 -7.75
N ALA A 67 6.83 -7.73 -7.39
CA ALA A 67 5.72 -6.88 -6.96
C ALA A 67 4.70 -6.67 -8.10
N LEU A 68 5.13 -6.34 -9.31
CA LEU A 68 4.25 -6.15 -10.47
C LEU A 68 3.44 -7.42 -10.81
N ASP A 69 4.04 -8.61 -10.63
CA ASP A 69 3.37 -9.89 -10.92
C ASP A 69 2.37 -10.31 -9.84
N THR A 70 2.67 -9.99 -8.57
CA THR A 70 1.87 -10.43 -7.42
C THR A 70 0.80 -9.43 -7.02
N THR A 71 0.92 -8.19 -7.49
CA THR A 71 -0.04 -7.11 -7.23
C THR A 71 -0.76 -6.81 -8.54
N GLY A 72 -1.90 -7.48 -8.75
CA GLY A 72 -2.64 -7.48 -10.01
C GLY A 72 -2.65 -6.11 -10.70
N GLY A 73 -2.02 -6.04 -11.87
CA GLY A 73 -2.13 -4.94 -12.82
C GLY A 73 -3.04 -5.40 -13.95
N GLY A 74 -3.96 -4.57 -14.42
CA GLY A 74 -4.94 -4.86 -15.46
C GLY A 74 -4.35 -5.15 -16.86
N HIS A 75 -3.22 -5.84 -16.93
CA HIS A 75 -2.63 -6.37 -18.15
C HIS A 75 -2.73 -7.88 -18.04
N GLY A 76 -3.70 -8.45 -18.76
CA GLY A 76 -4.03 -9.86 -18.78
C GLY A 76 -2.89 -10.75 -19.27
N LYS A 77 -1.90 -10.97 -18.41
CA LYS A 77 -1.04 -12.15 -18.44
C LYS A 77 -1.51 -13.03 -17.30
N GLY A 78 -2.43 -13.93 -17.62
CA GLY A 78 -2.92 -14.94 -16.69
C GLY A 78 -1.75 -15.75 -16.15
N LEU A 79 -1.33 -15.41 -14.93
CA LEU A 79 -0.40 -16.20 -14.13
C LEU A 79 -1.08 -16.35 -12.78
N GLY A 80 -1.93 -17.37 -12.69
CA GLY A 80 -2.49 -17.80 -11.42
C GLY A 80 -1.37 -18.22 -10.48
N MET A 81 -1.41 -17.70 -9.26
CA MET A 81 -0.77 -18.34 -8.13
C MET A 81 -1.76 -18.32 -6.97
N GLY A 82 -2.54 -19.40 -6.88
CA GLY A 82 -3.29 -19.72 -5.68
C GLY A 82 -2.35 -20.02 -4.52
N ARG A 83 -2.76 -19.59 -3.33
CA ARG A 83 -2.43 -20.27 -2.08
C ARG A 83 -3.73 -20.61 -1.39
#